data_AF-F7UWJ6-F1
#
_entry.id   AF-F7UWJ6-F1
#
_cell.length_a   1.000
_cell.length_b   1.000
_cell.length_c   1.000
_cell.angle_alpha   90.00
_cell.angle_beta   90.00
_cell.angle_gamma   90.00
#
_symmetry.space_group_name_H-M   'P 1'
#
loop_
_entity.id
_entity.type
_entity.pdbx_description
1 polymer ?
#
loop_
_entity_poly.entity_id
_entity_poly.type
_entity_poly.pdbx_seq_one_letter_code
_entity_poly.pdbx_strand_id
1 'polypeptide(L)' 'MKIQFVQREDEKIVGRGNIVDVVSTECGWYRIVDDMGDECLVPPSVVEVVEKLPTPPETQPLGIETDEE' A
#
# COMPACT_ATOMS: atom_id res chain seq x y z
N MET A 1 -2.41 0.27 -5.21
CA MET A 1 -1.59 1.07 -4.28
C MET A 1 -0.16 0.98 -4.77
N LYS A 2 0.53 2.11 -4.88
CA LYS A 2 1.92 2.16 -5.37
C LYS A 2 2.83 2.82 -4.36
N ILE A 3 4.05 2.30 -4.24
CA ILE A 3 5.10 2.82 -3.36
C ILE A 3 6.37 3.08 -4.15
N GLN A 4 7.14 4.08 -3.73
CA GLN A 4 8.43 4.45 -4.28
C GLN A 4 9.52 4.29 -3.22
N PHE A 5 10.65 3.69 -3.56
CA PHE A 5 11.78 3.55 -2.63
C PHE A 5 12.52 4.88 -2.42
N VAL A 6 12.63 5.32 -1.16
CA VAL A 6 13.17 6.64 -0.76
C VAL A 6 14.53 6.60 -0.05
N GLN A 7 14.90 5.49 0.61
CA GLN A 7 16.16 5.41 1.35
C GLN A 7 17.28 4.69 0.57
N ARG A 8 18.49 5.25 0.67
CA ARG A 8 19.76 4.68 0.21
C ARG A 8 20.73 4.78 1.38
N GLU A 9 21.02 3.69 2.08
CA GLU A 9 22.26 3.63 2.87
C GLU A 9 23.08 2.37 2.58
N ASP A 10 22.48 1.21 2.31
CA ASP A 10 23.26 0.02 1.96
C ASP A 10 22.76 -0.66 0.68
N GLU A 11 23.69 -0.79 -0.26
CA GLU A 11 23.75 -1.83 -1.30
C GLU A 11 22.61 -1.90 -2.34
N LYS A 12 22.91 -1.31 -3.52
CA LYS A 12 22.98 -1.99 -4.83
C LYS A 12 21.80 -2.81 -5.38
N ILE A 13 20.62 -2.87 -4.75
CA ILE A 13 19.54 -3.78 -5.20
C ILE A 13 18.39 -3.07 -5.93
N VAL A 14 18.04 -1.83 -5.57
CA VAL A 14 16.88 -1.16 -6.19
C VAL A 14 17.21 0.32 -6.44
N GLY A 15 17.15 0.75 -7.69
CA GLY A 15 17.36 2.16 -8.06
C GLY A 15 16.39 3.07 -7.33
N ARG A 16 16.92 4.08 -6.62
CA ARG A 16 16.13 5.20 -6.06
C ARG A 16 15.17 5.72 -7.12
N GLY A 17 13.86 5.70 -6.84
CA GLY A 17 12.83 6.07 -7.81
C GLY A 17 12.07 4.92 -8.46
N ASN A 18 12.42 3.66 -8.13
CA ASN A 18 11.60 2.53 -8.55
C ASN A 18 10.24 2.57 -7.86
N ILE A 19 9.18 2.56 -8.68
CA ILE A 19 7.80 2.49 -8.25
C ILE A 19 7.34 1.05 -8.46
N VAL A 20 6.80 0.46 -7.41
CA VAL A 20 6.27 -0.91 -7.44
C VAL A 20 4.84 -0.94 -6.96
N ASP A 21 4.08 -1.91 -7.47
CA ASP A 21 2.72 -2.17 -7.03
C ASP A 21 2.72 -2.99 -5.75
N VAL A 22 1.94 -2.52 -4.76
CA VAL A 22 1.74 -3.22 -3.49
C VAL A 22 0.62 -4.23 -3.66
N VAL A 23 0.92 -5.50 -3.41
CA VAL A 23 -0.03 -6.60 -3.40
C VAL A 23 -0.93 -6.50 -2.18
N SER A 24 -0.32 -6.38 -1.00
CA SER A 24 -1.00 -6.41 0.29
C SER A 24 -0.22 -5.62 1.35
N THR A 25 -0.90 -5.26 2.43
CA THR A 25 -0.26 -4.69 3.63
C THR A 25 -0.43 -5.63 4.80
N GLU A 26 0.65 -5.95 5.49
CA GLU A 26 0.65 -6.87 6.63
C GLU A 26 1.35 -6.20 7.81
N CYS A 27 0.64 -5.98 8.92
CA CYS A 27 1.16 -5.30 10.12
C CYS A 27 1.91 -3.97 9.82
N GLY A 28 1.46 -3.23 8.80
CA GLY A 28 2.09 -1.96 8.39
C GLY A 28 3.27 -2.10 7.42
N TRP A 29 3.64 -3.32 7.02
CA TRP A 29 4.62 -3.60 5.98
C TRP A 29 3.94 -3.80 4.63
N TYR A 30 4.66 -3.51 3.54
CA TYR A 30 4.16 -3.64 2.18
C TYR A 30 4.67 -4.93 1.55
N ARG A 31 3.76 -5.81 1.12
CA ARG A 31 4.08 -6.95 0.24
C ARG A 31 4.09 -6.47 -1.20
N ILE A 32 5.21 -6.66 -1.88
CA ILE A 32 5.41 -6.34 -3.29
C ILE A 32 5.88 -7.58 -4.03
N VAL A 33 5.73 -7.59 -5.36
CA VAL A 33 6.37 -8.59 -6.22
C VAL A 33 7.51 -7.92 -6.97
N ASP A 34 8.71 -8.48 -6.88
CA ASP A 34 9.88 -8.03 -7.63
C ASP A 34 9.79 -8.39 -9.13
N ASP A 35 10.67 -7.85 -9.96
CA ASP A 35 10.81 -8.21 -11.39
C ASP A 35 11.03 -9.72 -11.61
N MET A 36 11.59 -10.44 -10.64
CA MET A 36 11.75 -11.89 -10.67
C MET A 36 10.46 -12.69 -10.37
N GLY A 37 9.38 -12.03 -9.95
CA GLY A 37 8.13 -12.69 -9.54
C GLY A 37 8.12 -13.15 -8.08
N ASP A 38 9.15 -12.80 -7.30
CA ASP A 38 9.26 -13.13 -5.87
C ASP A 38 8.55 -12.11 -4.98
N GLU A 39 7.89 -12.61 -3.94
CA GLU A 39 7.17 -11.80 -2.97
C GLU A 39 8.11 -11.28 -1.88
N CYS A 40 8.26 -9.96 -1.79
CA CYS A 40 9.12 -9.28 -0.83
C CYS A 40 8.30 -8.45 0.17
N LEU A 41 8.69 -8.47 1.45
CA LEU A 41 8.15 -7.61 2.50
C LEU A 41 9.05 -6.40 2.72
N VAL A 42 8.48 -5.21 2.56
CA VAL A 42 9.22 -3.95 2.63
C VAL A 42 8.68 -3.06 3.75
N PRO A 43 9.53 -2.56 4.65
CA PRO A 43 9.09 -1.68 5.72
C PRO A 43 8.75 -0.28 5.18
N PRO A 44 7.76 0.42 5.78
CA PRO A 44 7.39 1.77 5.38
C PRO A 44 8.50 2.81 5.61
N SER A 45 9.53 2.48 6.41
CA SER A 45 10.65 3.40 6.67
C SER A 45 11.57 3.62 5.47
N VAL A 46 11.52 2.74 4.46
CA VAL A 46 12.39 2.82 3.26
C VAL A 46 11.63 3.18 1.99
N VAL A 47 10.31 3.36 2.08
CA VAL A 47 9.41 3.64 0.94
C VAL A 47 8.44 4.77 1.23
N GLU A 48 7.95 5.41 0.19
CA GLU A 48 6.93 6.45 0.25
C GLU A 48 5.74 6.08 -0.64
N VAL A 49 4.51 6.26 -0.13
CA VAL A 49 3.30 5.93 -0.88
C VAL A 49 3.03 7.01 -1.93
N VAL A 50 3.17 6.65 -3.20
CA VAL A 50 2.91 7.56 -4.33
C VAL A 50 1.47 7.49 -4.83
N GLU A 51 0.79 6.35 -4.64
CA GLU A 51 -0.61 6.18 -5.03
C GLU A 51 -1.37 5.38 -3.96
N LYS A 52 -2.30 6.05 -3.28
CA LYS A 52 -3.20 5.42 -2.30
C LYS A 52 -4.38 4.76 -3.01
N LEU A 53 -4.92 3.70 -2.43
CA LEU A 53 -6.23 3.19 -2.88
C LEU A 53 -7.28 4.29 -2.69
N PRO A 54 -8.30 4.36 -3.56
CA PRO A 54 -9.44 5.23 -3.32
C PRO A 54 -10.03 4.88 -1.95
N THR A 55 -10.29 5.90 -1.13
CA THR A 55 -11.03 5.70 0.11
C THR A 55 -12.37 5.07 -0.27
N PRO A 56 -12.75 3.91 0.31
CA PRO A 56 -14.07 3.36 0.05
C PRO A 56 -15.11 4.44 0.37
N PRO A 57 -16.16 4.58 -0.46
CA PRO A 57 -17.22 5.53 -0.15
C PRO A 57 -17.73 5.26 1.26
N GLU A 58 -17.83 6.31 2.07
CA GLU A 58 -18.35 6.21 3.43
C GLU A 58 -19.74 5.58 3.35
N THR A 59 -19.86 4.33 3.81
CA THR A 59 -21.13 3.64 3.85
C THR A 59 -21.88 4.22 5.04
N GLN A 60 -22.63 5.29 4.79
CA GLN A 60 -23.57 5.78 5.79
C GLN A 60 -24.52 4.62 6.11
N PRO A 61 -24.71 4.27 7.39
CA PRO A 61 -25.68 3.25 7.75
C PRO A 61 -27.02 3.67 7.14
N LEU A 62 -27.63 2.79 6.34
CA LEU A 62 -28.99 2.98 5.88
C LEU A 62 -29.82 3.16 7.14
N GLY A 63 -30.32 4.38 7.37
CA GLY A 63 -31.21 4.66 8.47
C GLY A 63 -32.38 3.68 8.35
N ILE A 64 -32.45 2.73 9.26
CA ILE A 64 -33.66 1.95 9.46
C ILE A 64 -34.65 2.95 10.05
N GLU A 65 -35.38 3.62 9.17
CA GLU A 65 -36.59 4.35 9.54
C GLU A 65 -37.52 3.29 10.12
N THR A 66 -37.56 3.25 11.45
CA THR A 66 -38.52 2.41 12.16
C THR A 66 -39.84 3.16 12.00
N ASP A 67 -40.58 2.80 10.95
CA ASP A 67 -41.96 3.23 10.74
C ASP A 67 -42.80 2.54 11.84
N GLU A 68 -42.80 3.15 13.02
CA GLU A 68 -43.80 2.92 14.04
C GLU A 68 -44.96 3.89 13.76
N GLU A 69 -45.94 3.46 12.95
CA GLU A 69 -47.36 3.84 13.13
C GLU A 69 -48.32 2.80 12.50
#